data_AF-A0A1F1L3J8-F1
#
_entry.id   AF-A0A1F1L3J8-F1
#
_cell.length_a   1.000
_cell.length_b   1.000
_cell.length_c   1.000
_cell.angle_alpha   90.00
_cell.angle_beta   90.00
_cell.angle_gamma   90.00
#
_symmetry.space_group_name_H-M   'P 1'
#
loop_
_entity.id
_entity.type
_entity.pdbx_description
1 polymer ?
#
loop_
_entity_poly.entity_id
_entity_poly.type
_entity_poly.pdbx_seq_one_letter_code
_entity_poly.pdbx_strand_id
1 'polypeptide(L)'
;MDNKQSIEQLKEICKPIVEWLKENYGPYYTVVIKDEHIRLVRDEVGIPIETAQEVPVQEQLIEKLKYLSNSIDSAISEVVQNLKSTIDDKL
;
A
#
# COMPACT_ATOMS: atom_id res chain seq x y z
N MET A 1 41.68 -14.36 -5.75
CA MET A 1 41.97 -12.99 -5.28
C MET A 1 41.86 -13.01 -3.76
N ASP A 2 42.77 -12.34 -3.06
CA ASP A 2 42.70 -12.21 -1.62
C ASP A 2 41.52 -11.29 -1.26
N ASN A 3 40.64 -11.73 -0.36
CA ASN A 3 39.38 -11.04 -0.02
C ASN A 3 39.64 -9.57 0.40
N LYS A 4 40.77 -9.33 1.10
CA LYS A 4 41.18 -8.00 1.52
C LYS A 4 41.43 -7.05 0.35
N GLN A 5 42.03 -7.54 -0.74
CA GLN A 5 42.34 -6.73 -1.91
C GLN A 5 41.06 -6.38 -2.69
N SER A 6 40.11 -7.31 -2.77
CA SER A 6 38.81 -7.07 -3.39
C SER A 6 37.97 -6.04 -2.64
N ILE A 7 37.99 -6.06 -1.30
CA ILE A 7 37.31 -5.04 -0.48
C ILE A 7 37.92 -3.65 -0.70
N GLU A 8 39.24 -3.55 -0.79
CA GLU A 8 39.91 -2.26 -0.97
C GLU A 8 39.64 -1.67 -2.37
N GLN A 9 39.61 -2.50 -3.40
CA GLN A 9 39.20 -2.08 -4.75
C GLN A 9 37.75 -1.59 -4.77
N LEU A 10 36.85 -2.28 -4.07
CA LEU A 10 35.46 -1.86 -3.98
C LEU A 10 35.32 -0.49 -3.30
N LYS A 11 36.09 -0.22 -2.23
CA LYS A 11 36.10 1.09 -1.57
C LYS A 11 36.52 2.21 -2.51
N GLU A 12 37.59 2.00 -3.27
CA GLU A 12 38.08 3.01 -4.23
C GLU A 12 37.04 3.30 -5.32
N ILE A 13 36.37 2.28 -5.84
CA ILE A 13 35.29 2.45 -6.83
C ILE A 13 34.10 3.19 -6.23
N CYS A 14 33.75 2.93 -4.97
CA CYS A 14 32.62 3.56 -4.30
C CYS A 14 32.91 4.98 -3.77
N LYS A 15 34.17 5.38 -3.66
CA LYS A 15 34.57 6.71 -3.17
C LYS A 15 33.87 7.89 -3.86
N PRO A 16 33.84 8.00 -5.22
CA PRO A 16 33.13 9.09 -5.89
C PRO A 16 31.63 9.11 -5.59
N ILE A 17 31.01 7.93 -5.39
CA ILE A 17 29.59 7.83 -5.03
C ILE A 17 29.37 8.42 -3.64
N VAL A 18 30.24 8.09 -2.68
CA VAL A 18 30.16 8.61 -1.30
C VAL A 18 30.37 10.13 -1.27
N GLU A 19 31.32 10.65 -2.03
CA GLU A 19 31.57 12.10 -2.13
C GLU A 19 30.36 12.83 -2.73
N TRP A 20 29.82 12.31 -3.83
CA TRP A 20 28.62 12.88 -4.45
C TRP A 20 27.41 12.86 -3.52
N LEU A 21 27.20 11.79 -2.75
CA LEU A 21 26.12 11.72 -1.76
C LEU A 21 26.27 12.76 -0.66
N LYS A 22 27.49 13.01 -0.17
CA LYS A 22 27.75 14.02 0.86
C LYS A 22 27.46 15.45 0.39
N GLU A 23 27.72 15.73 -0.88
CA GLU A 23 27.50 17.05 -1.47
C GLU A 23 26.04 17.31 -1.84
N ASN A 24 25.30 16.27 -2.25
CA ASN A 24 23.97 16.43 -2.84
C ASN A 24 22.82 15.94 -1.94
N TYR A 25 23.10 15.10 -0.93
CA TYR A 25 22.08 14.43 -0.12
C TYR A 25 22.38 14.52 1.38
N GLY A 26 21.33 14.31 2.18
CA GLY A 26 21.43 14.26 3.64
C GLY A 26 21.91 12.89 4.17
N PRO A 27 22.20 12.78 5.48
CA PRO A 27 22.75 11.57 6.09
C PRO A 27 21.77 10.38 6.09
N TYR A 28 20.50 10.60 5.77
CA TYR A 28 19.45 9.59 5.73
C TYR A 28 19.36 8.86 4.38
N TYR A 29 20.27 9.15 3.45
CA TYR A 29 20.29 8.50 2.14
C TYR A 29 21.31 7.37 2.10
N THR A 30 20.90 6.23 1.55
CA THR A 30 21.71 5.02 1.39
C THR A 30 21.68 4.56 -0.06
N VAL A 31 22.83 4.20 -0.62
CA VAL A 31 22.93 3.56 -1.94
C VAL A 31 23.08 2.05 -1.77
N VAL A 32 22.18 1.30 -2.41
CA VAL A 32 22.17 -0.17 -2.41
C VAL A 32 22.55 -0.64 -3.81
N ILE A 33 23.70 -1.27 -3.94
CA ILE A 33 24.22 -1.85 -5.18
C ILE A 33 23.95 -3.35 -5.16
N LYS A 34 23.18 -3.82 -6.14
CA LYS A 34 22.99 -5.25 -6.45
C LYS A 34 23.56 -5.54 -7.83
N ASP A 35 23.70 -6.82 -8.15
CA ASP A 35 24.09 -7.32 -9.46
C ASP A 35 23.19 -6.82 -10.60
N GLU A 36 21.88 -6.73 -10.35
CA GLU A 36 20.89 -6.34 -11.36
C GLU A 36 20.65 -4.82 -11.43
N HIS A 37 20.81 -4.10 -10.32
CA HIS A 37 20.43 -2.69 -10.23
C HIS A 37 21.11 -1.93 -9.09
N ILE A 38 21.10 -0.61 -9.22
CA ILE A 38 21.53 0.34 -8.20
C ILE A 38 20.30 1.13 -7.75
N ARG A 39 20.11 1.26 -6.43
CA ARG A 39 19.00 2.02 -5.83
C ARG A 39 19.51 3.07 -4.84
N LEU A 40 18.91 4.25 -4.87
CA LEU A 40 19.05 5.28 -3.84
C LEU A 40 17.81 5.22 -2.95
N VAL A 41 18.01 4.97 -1.65
CA VAL A 41 16.96 4.81 -0.64
C VAL A 41 17.12 5.91 0.41
N ARG A 42 16.00 6.39 0.97
CA ARG A 42 16.00 7.31 2.09
C ARG A 42 15.31 6.66 3.29
N ASP A 43 15.93 6.76 4.46
CA ASP A 43 15.30 6.40 5.72
C ASP A 43 14.43 7.56 6.21
N GLU A 44 13.13 7.28 6.41
CA GLU A 44 12.18 8.25 6.93
C GLU A 44 11.51 7.69 8.19
N VAL A 45 11.44 8.53 9.24
CA VAL A 45 10.76 8.19 10.48
C VAL A 45 9.49 9.04 10.56
N GLY A 46 8.34 8.38 10.66
CA GLY A 46 7.06 9.06 10.75
C GLY A 46 6.03 8.19 11.47
N ILE A 47 5.00 8.84 12.01
CA ILE A 47 3.78 8.16 12.43
C ILE A 47 2.97 7.95 11.15
N PRO A 48 2.57 6.72 10.79
CA PRO A 48 1.71 6.52 9.64
C PRO A 48 0.41 7.27 9.91
N ILE A 49 0.20 8.34 9.16
CA ILE A 49 -1.08 9.01 9.14
C ILE A 49 -1.90 8.18 8.19
N GLU A 50 -2.93 7.51 8.70
CA GLU A 50 -4.04 7.06 7.87
C GLU A 50 -4.73 8.32 7.33
N THR A 51 -4.10 9.03 6.40
CA THR A 51 -4.87 9.81 5.45
C THR A 51 -5.77 8.77 4.83
N ALA A 52 -7.07 8.81 5.16
CA ALA A 52 -8.09 7.94 4.60
C ALA A 52 -7.69 7.72 3.15
N GLN A 53 -7.29 6.49 2.82
CA GLN A 53 -6.79 6.19 1.49
C GLN A 53 -7.78 6.86 0.54
N GLU A 54 -7.30 7.70 -0.38
CA GLU A 54 -8.13 8.09 -1.50
C GLU A 54 -8.31 6.83 -2.33
N VAL A 55 -9.12 5.91 -1.81
CA VAL A 55 -9.74 4.83 -2.53
C VAL A 55 -10.35 5.54 -3.73
N PRO A 56 -9.91 5.25 -4.97
CA PRO A 56 -10.36 5.98 -6.14
C PRO A 56 -11.87 6.09 -6.07
N VAL A 57 -12.43 7.28 -6.29
CA VAL A 57 -13.86 7.61 -6.04
C VAL A 57 -14.83 6.53 -6.56
N GLN A 58 -14.42 5.84 -7.62
CA GLN A 58 -15.08 4.68 -8.23
C GLN A 58 -15.29 3.51 -7.25
N GLU A 59 -14.27 3.12 -6.49
CA GLU A 59 -14.33 2.02 -5.52
C GLU A 59 -15.22 2.38 -4.30
N GLN A 60 -15.16 3.64 -3.82
CA GLN A 60 -16.06 4.12 -2.76
C GLN A 60 -17.53 4.10 -3.19
N LEU A 61 -17.81 4.45 -4.46
CA LEU A 61 -19.16 4.42 -5.01
C LEU A 61 -19.69 2.98 -5.12
N ILE A 62 -18.85 2.04 -5.57
CA ILE A 62 -19.20 0.62 -5.69
C ILE A 62 -19.56 0.03 -4.31
N GLU A 63 -18.81 0.37 -3.27
CA GLU A 63 -19.06 -0.15 -1.92
C GLU A 63 -20.38 0.38 -1.33
N LYS A 64 -20.67 1.67 -1.52
CA LYS A 64 -21.96 2.26 -1.15
C LYS A 64 -23.12 1.63 -1.90
N LEU A 65 -22.97 1.35 -3.21
CA LEU A 65 -23.98 0.68 -4.01
C LEU A 65 -24.23 -0.76 -3.53
N LYS A 66 -23.17 -1.50 -3.18
CA LYS A 66 -23.30 -2.86 -2.60
C LYS A 66 -24.07 -2.84 -1.28
N TYR A 67 -23.74 -1.90 -0.38
CA TYR A 67 -24.44 -1.73 0.88
C TYR A 67 -25.94 -1.46 0.68
N LEU A 68 -26.27 -0.54 -0.24
CA LEU A 68 -27.66 -0.21 -0.57
C LEU A 68 -28.41 -1.41 -1.15
N SER A 69 -27.78 -2.19 -2.04
CA SER A 69 -28.38 -3.42 -2.60
C SER A 69 -28.77 -4.40 -1.51
N ASN A 70 -27.84 -4.71 -0.60
CA ASN A 70 -28.07 -5.67 0.48
C ASN A 70 -29.19 -5.21 1.43
N SER A 71 -29.26 -3.89 1.71
CA SER A 71 -30.31 -3.31 2.54
C SER A 71 -31.69 -3.46 1.89
N ILE A 72 -31.79 -3.25 0.57
CA ILE A 72 -33.03 -3.44 -0.19
C ILE A 72 -33.44 -4.92 -0.20
N ASP A 73 -32.50 -5.84 -0.43
CA ASP A 73 -32.79 -7.28 -0.43
C ASP A 73 -33.36 -7.74 0.92
N SER A 74 -32.80 -7.22 2.03
CA SER A 74 -33.30 -7.50 3.37
C SER A 74 -34.74 -6.99 3.56
N ALA A 75 -35.02 -5.75 3.14
CA ALA A 75 -36.35 -5.15 3.27
C ALA A 75 -37.40 -5.89 2.42
N ILE A 76 -37.05 -6.28 1.20
CA ILE A 76 -37.93 -7.07 0.33
C ILE A 76 -38.21 -8.44 0.97
N SER A 77 -37.17 -9.11 1.50
CA SER A 77 -37.32 -10.40 2.17
C SER A 77 -38.30 -10.31 3.36
N GLU A 78 -38.19 -9.27 4.18
CA GLU A 78 -39.09 -9.05 5.32
C GLU A 78 -40.55 -8.84 4.86
N VAL A 79 -40.78 -8.01 3.85
CA VAL A 79 -42.12 -7.77 3.30
C VAL A 79 -42.73 -9.06 2.73
N VAL A 80 -41.93 -9.86 2.01
CA VAL A 80 -42.39 -11.15 1.46
C VAL A 80 -42.78 -12.12 2.57
N GLN A 81 -42.01 -12.20 3.66
CA GLN A 81 -42.34 -13.07 4.80
C GLN A 81 -43.64 -12.63 5.48
N ASN A 82 -43.82 -11.32 5.70
CA ASN A 82 -45.02 -10.77 6.30
C ASN A 82 -46.28 -10.99 5.45
N LEU A 83 -46.14 -10.93 4.11
CA LEU A 83 -47.24 -11.24 3.20
C LEU A 83 -47.59 -12.74 3.21
N LYS A 84 -46.58 -13.62 3.25
CA LYS A 84 -46.81 -15.08 3.34
C LYS A 84 -47.56 -15.45 4.61
N SER A 85 -47.10 -14.97 5.77
CA SER A 85 -47.79 -15.23 7.04
C SER A 85 -49.23 -14.74 7.03
N THR A 86 -49.50 -13.56 6.45
CA THR A 86 -50.84 -13.00 6.35
C THR A 86 -51.78 -13.82 5.44
N ILE A 87 -51.24 -14.48 4.41
CA ILE A 87 -52.02 -15.35 3.51
C ILE A 87 -52.25 -16.71 4.18
N ASP A 88 -51.23 -17.28 4.81
CA ASP A 88 -51.32 -18.56 5.52
C ASP A 88 -52.33 -18.49 6.68
N ASP A 89 -52.44 -17.35 7.37
CA ASP A 89 -53.45 -17.13 8.42
C ASP A 89 -54.90 -16.97 7.89
N LYS A 90 -55.08 -16.76 6.58
CA LYS A 90 -56.40 -16.54 5.94
C LYS A 90 -56.94 -17.75 5.17
N LEU A 91 -56.17 -18.83 5.06
CA LEU A 91 -56.53 -20.09 4.37
C LEU A 91 -56.90 -21.18 5.38
#